data_AF-G9MTY6-F1
#
_entry.id   AF-G9MTY6-F1
#
_cell.length_a   1.000
_cell.length_b   1.000
_cell.length_c   1.000
_cell.angle_alpha   90.00
_cell.angle_beta   90.00
_cell.angle_gamma   90.00
#
_symmetry.space_group_name_H-M   'P 1'
#
loop_
_entity.id
_entity.type
_entity.pdbx_description
1 polymer ?
#
loop_
_entity_poly.entity_id
_entity_poly.type
_entity_poly.pdbx_seq_one_letter_code
_entity_poly.pdbx_strand_id
1 'polypeptide(L)'
;KEYTPPKGLLSKIPASWVPYGELIRLHRPEFIYFIYAPFIVGLAYALCINKERVPAFTLAHRAGVLFVWTFFLRSSGCAWNDNIDQDFDRQTERCRNRPIARGAITTTKGHVFTIVLISLGFLSIRSLPFECTLVGIVTYVLTIIYPFGKRFTNFPQVILGSVLAMAIPLSSYSLGLPALSPPHIVPTACLSAAIVFLIVFYDVLYACQDIEDDLKSGVKGMAVYFRNYIEPLLITVTGLITGCLAMMGKLIDMGQLFFMFSVIG
;
A
#
# COMPACT_ATOMS: atom_id res chain seq x y z
N LYS A 1 -13.71 -26.74 6.59
CA LYS A 1 -12.29 -27.10 6.88
C LYS A 1 -11.94 -26.58 8.26
N GLU A 2 -11.45 -27.44 9.14
CA GLU A 2 -10.93 -27.04 10.45
C GLU A 2 -9.76 -26.07 10.30
N TYR A 3 -9.65 -25.13 11.24
CA TYR A 3 -8.55 -24.18 11.29
C TYR A 3 -7.25 -24.89 11.69
N THR A 4 -6.18 -24.64 10.93
CA THR A 4 -4.82 -25.08 11.26
C THR A 4 -3.90 -23.87 11.33
N PRO A 5 -3.13 -23.70 12.43
CA PRO A 5 -2.21 -22.58 12.55
C PRO A 5 -1.15 -22.58 11.45
N PRO A 6 -0.77 -21.41 10.90
CA PRO A 6 0.31 -21.34 9.93
C PRO A 6 1.63 -21.77 10.56
N LYS A 7 2.41 -22.58 9.83
CA LYS A 7 3.76 -23.00 10.23
C LYS A 7 4.77 -21.85 10.04
N GLY A 8 5.97 -21.97 10.62
CA GLY A 8 7.07 -21.02 10.41
C GLY A 8 7.30 -20.07 11.59
N LEU A 9 7.45 -18.77 11.32
CA LEU A 9 7.71 -17.76 12.37
C LEU A 9 6.66 -17.77 13.50
N LEU A 10 5.40 -18.06 13.16
CA LEU A 10 4.31 -18.12 14.14
C LEU A 10 4.41 -19.31 15.10
N SER A 11 5.11 -20.38 14.75
CA SER A 11 5.31 -21.50 15.69
C SER A 11 6.37 -21.23 16.76
N LYS A 12 7.10 -20.10 16.65
CA LYS A 12 8.14 -19.68 17.59
C LYS A 12 7.65 -18.66 18.62
N ILE A 13 6.44 -18.12 18.46
CA ILE A 13 5.85 -17.15 19.40
C ILE A 13 4.84 -17.83 20.33
N PRO A 14 4.51 -17.22 21.49
CA PRO A 14 3.51 -17.78 22.40
C PRO A 14 2.17 -18.02 21.70
N ALA A 15 1.47 -19.10 22.07
CA ALA A 15 0.20 -19.48 21.46
C ALA A 15 -0.86 -18.36 21.50
N SER A 16 -0.86 -17.54 22.56
CA SER A 16 -1.76 -16.39 22.70
C SER A 16 -1.46 -15.24 21.73
N TRP A 17 -0.26 -15.19 21.15
CA TRP A 17 0.17 -14.16 20.19
C TRP A 17 -0.01 -14.58 18.73
N VAL A 18 -0.18 -15.89 18.47
CA VAL A 18 -0.39 -16.43 17.11
C VAL A 18 -1.52 -15.72 16.37
N PRO A 19 -2.72 -15.51 16.96
CA PRO A 19 -3.80 -14.80 16.27
C PRO A 19 -3.42 -13.36 15.88
N TYR A 20 -2.62 -12.66 16.68
CA TYR A 20 -2.17 -11.31 16.37
C TYR A 20 -1.11 -11.31 15.26
N GLY A 21 -0.21 -12.31 15.26
CA GLY A 21 0.72 -12.54 14.17
C GLY A 21 0.03 -12.87 12.84
N GLU A 22 -1.07 -13.62 12.88
CA GLU A 22 -1.93 -13.84 11.70
C GLU A 22 -2.64 -12.56 11.25
N LEU A 23 -3.12 -11.76 12.21
CA LEU A 23 -3.83 -10.50 11.94
C LEU A 23 -2.95 -9.52 11.18
N ILE A 24 -1.67 -9.39 11.55
CA ILE A 24 -0.69 -8.56 10.82
C ILE A 24 -0.04 -9.27 9.62
N ARG A 25 -0.50 -10.49 9.31
CA ARG A 25 0.01 -11.33 8.21
C ARG A 25 1.52 -11.59 8.30
N LEU A 26 2.03 -11.84 9.50
CA LEU A 26 3.46 -12.14 9.74
C LEU A 26 3.90 -13.45 9.07
N HIS A 27 2.96 -14.37 8.83
CA HIS A 27 3.18 -15.61 8.07
C HIS A 27 3.32 -15.39 6.55
N ARG A 28 3.03 -14.18 6.05
CA ARG A 28 3.16 -13.78 4.65
C ARG A 28 3.94 -12.46 4.53
N PRO A 29 5.26 -12.44 4.80
CA PRO A 29 6.06 -11.23 4.78
C PRO A 29 6.29 -10.67 3.37
N GLU A 30 6.06 -11.46 2.31
CA GLU A 30 6.32 -11.10 0.92
C GLU A 30 5.67 -9.77 0.51
N PHE A 31 4.47 -9.49 1.01
CA PHE A 31 3.73 -8.26 0.70
C PHE A 31 4.30 -7.00 1.37
N ILE A 32 5.13 -7.13 2.40
CA ILE A 32 5.83 -5.98 2.99
C ILE A 32 6.78 -5.38 1.95
N TYR A 33 7.50 -6.23 1.22
CA TYR A 33 8.43 -5.77 0.18
C TYR A 33 7.69 -5.08 -0.98
N PHE A 34 6.52 -5.59 -1.35
CA PHE A 34 5.68 -4.98 -2.38
C PHE A 34 5.24 -3.55 -1.98
N ILE A 35 4.80 -3.36 -0.74
CA ILE A 35 4.42 -2.03 -0.22
C ILE A 35 5.64 -1.13 0.00
N TYR A 36 6.81 -1.71 0.23
CA TYR A 36 8.05 -0.97 0.43
C TYR A 36 8.65 -0.46 -0.88
N ALA A 37 8.45 -1.16 -2.01
CA ALA A 37 9.03 -0.78 -3.30
C ALA A 37 8.71 0.67 -3.73
N PRO A 38 7.46 1.19 -3.59
CA PRO A 38 7.17 2.61 -3.83
C PRO A 38 8.00 3.59 -2.98
N PHE A 39 8.39 3.23 -1.76
CA PHE A 39 9.26 4.08 -0.93
C PHE A 39 10.69 4.13 -1.49
N ILE A 40 11.20 3.00 -1.97
CA ILE A 40 12.51 2.96 -2.66
C ILE A 40 12.47 3.81 -3.93
N VAL A 41 11.39 3.70 -4.73
CA VAL A 41 11.18 4.54 -5.91
C VAL A 41 11.12 6.02 -5.53
N GLY A 42 10.43 6.37 -4.45
CA GLY A 42 10.37 7.74 -3.93
C GLY A 42 11.73 8.28 -3.47
N LEU A 43 12.54 7.46 -2.79
CA LEU A 43 13.91 7.83 -2.42
C LEU A 43 14.78 8.05 -3.68
N ALA A 44 14.72 7.14 -4.65
CA ALA A 44 15.47 7.27 -5.90
C ALA A 44 15.05 8.52 -6.69
N TYR A 45 13.74 8.77 -6.79
CA TYR A 45 13.17 9.98 -7.39
C TYR A 45 13.72 11.25 -6.75
N ALA A 46 13.73 11.32 -5.41
CA ALA A 46 14.25 12.48 -4.72
C ALA A 46 15.76 12.68 -4.92
N LEU A 47 16.54 11.59 -5.01
CA LEU A 47 17.97 11.66 -5.34
C LEU A 47 18.24 12.14 -6.77
N CYS A 48 17.37 11.84 -7.74
CA CYS A 48 17.50 12.34 -9.11
C CYS A 48 17.29 13.86 -9.20
N ILE A 49 16.50 14.43 -8.29
CA ILE A 49 16.18 15.86 -8.28
C ILE A 49 17.14 16.65 -7.40
N ASN A 50 17.48 16.11 -6.23
CA ASN A 50 18.40 16.76 -5.29
C ASN A 50 19.80 16.82 -5.91
N LYS A 51 20.29 18.04 -6.14
CA LYS A 51 21.65 18.29 -6.66
C LYS A 51 22.74 18.04 -5.62
N GLU A 52 22.37 18.10 -4.33
CA GLU A 52 23.27 17.83 -3.23
C GLU A 52 23.47 16.33 -3.02
N ARG A 53 24.73 15.93 -2.78
CA ARG A 53 25.03 14.54 -2.46
C ARG A 53 24.47 14.18 -1.08
N VAL A 54 23.51 13.26 -1.06
CA VAL A 54 23.05 12.63 0.16
C VAL A 54 24.08 11.60 0.64
N PRO A 55 24.61 11.69 1.87
CA PRO A 55 25.53 10.69 2.41
C PRO A 55 24.88 9.29 2.42
N ALA A 56 25.66 8.26 2.09
CA ALA A 56 25.16 6.87 2.02
C ALA A 56 24.53 6.41 3.35
N PHE A 57 25.09 6.83 4.49
CA PHE A 57 24.53 6.55 5.81
C PHE A 57 23.13 7.17 5.99
N THR A 58 22.95 8.44 5.58
CA THR A 58 21.64 9.10 5.64
C THR A 58 20.62 8.36 4.78
N LEU A 59 20.99 7.97 3.56
CA LEU A 59 20.12 7.21 2.67
C LEU A 59 19.72 5.85 3.28
N ALA A 60 20.70 5.10 3.80
CA ALA A 60 20.45 3.82 4.47
C ALA A 60 19.56 3.98 5.71
N HIS A 61 19.78 5.02 6.50
CA HIS A 61 18.94 5.35 7.66
C HIS A 61 17.50 5.68 7.22
N ARG A 62 17.31 6.52 6.20
CA ARG A 62 15.96 6.82 5.67
C ARG A 62 15.28 5.56 5.14
N ALA A 63 15.98 4.75 4.36
CA ALA A 63 15.46 3.47 3.86
C ALA A 63 15.02 2.55 5.01
N GLY A 64 15.83 2.42 6.06
CA GLY A 64 15.50 1.62 7.24
C GLY A 64 14.27 2.14 8.00
N VAL A 65 14.20 3.45 8.25
CA VAL A 65 13.02 4.08 8.89
C VAL A 65 11.75 3.85 8.07
N LEU A 66 11.83 4.04 6.74
CA LEU A 66 10.69 3.83 5.84
C LEU A 66 10.26 2.36 5.78
N PHE A 67 11.19 1.41 5.93
CA PHE A 67 10.85 -0.01 6.00
C PHE A 67 10.06 -0.33 7.27
N VAL A 68 10.48 0.23 8.42
CA VAL A 68 9.75 0.08 9.69
C VAL A 68 8.37 0.74 9.60
N TRP A 69 8.27 1.92 9.00
CA TRP A 69 6.99 2.56 8.69
C TRP A 69 6.09 1.66 7.84
N THR A 70 6.60 1.11 6.73
CA THR A 70 5.87 0.18 5.86
C THR A 70 5.36 -1.04 6.61
N PHE A 71 6.19 -1.62 7.49
CA PHE A 71 5.78 -2.74 8.33
C PHE A 71 4.55 -2.39 9.18
N PHE A 72 4.57 -1.24 9.87
CA PHE A 72 3.43 -0.81 10.69
C PHE A 72 2.21 -0.41 9.86
N LEU A 73 2.41 0.32 8.75
CA LEU A 73 1.33 0.70 7.83
C LEU A 73 0.59 -0.53 7.31
N ARG A 74 1.32 -1.54 6.82
CA ARG A 74 0.73 -2.79 6.34
C ARG A 74 0.05 -3.56 7.45
N SER A 75 0.71 -3.70 8.60
CA SER A 75 0.19 -4.46 9.75
C SER A 75 -1.11 -3.87 10.27
N SER A 76 -1.15 -2.55 10.47
CA SER A 76 -2.35 -1.84 10.92
C SER A 76 -3.44 -1.82 9.84
N GLY A 77 -3.08 -1.66 8.56
CA GLY A 77 -4.01 -1.76 7.44
C GLY A 77 -4.70 -3.12 7.37
N CYS A 78 -3.97 -4.23 7.51
CA CYS A 78 -4.56 -5.57 7.57
C CYS A 78 -5.46 -5.76 8.79
N ALA A 79 -5.03 -5.31 9.97
CA ALA A 79 -5.82 -5.40 11.18
C ALA A 79 -7.12 -4.57 11.08
N TRP A 80 -7.03 -3.36 10.52
CA TRP A 80 -8.20 -2.52 10.24
C TRP A 80 -9.13 -3.17 9.24
N ASN A 81 -8.60 -3.68 8.12
CA ASN A 81 -9.40 -4.33 7.09
C ASN A 81 -10.18 -5.53 7.66
N ASP A 82 -9.54 -6.39 8.43
CA ASP A 82 -10.19 -7.55 9.05
C ASP A 82 -11.24 -7.15 10.10
N ASN A 83 -11.05 -6.03 10.82
CA ASN A 83 -12.08 -5.52 11.74
C ASN A 83 -13.33 -5.05 10.98
N ILE A 84 -13.15 -4.31 9.87
CA ILE A 84 -14.25 -3.76 9.10
C ILE A 84 -14.97 -4.83 8.27
N ASP A 85 -14.21 -5.74 7.66
CA ASP A 85 -14.75 -6.76 6.75
C ASP A 85 -15.18 -8.05 7.49
N GLN A 86 -15.14 -8.11 8.82
CA GLN A 86 -15.37 -9.34 9.59
C GLN A 86 -16.66 -10.10 9.22
N ASP A 87 -17.75 -9.41 8.89
CA ASP A 87 -19.02 -10.03 8.51
C ASP A 87 -19.00 -10.63 7.10
N PHE A 88 -18.30 -9.98 6.17
CA PHE A 88 -18.04 -10.50 4.83
C PHE A 88 -17.04 -11.65 4.87
N ASP A 89 -15.99 -11.50 5.67
CA ASP A 89 -14.93 -12.51 5.83
C ASP A 89 -15.50 -13.84 6.35
N ARG A 90 -16.52 -13.81 7.22
CA ARG A 90 -17.23 -15.02 7.71
C ARG A 90 -17.95 -15.79 6.60
N GLN A 91 -18.35 -15.12 5.53
CA GLN A 91 -19.17 -15.70 4.45
C GLN A 91 -18.32 -16.30 3.32
N THR A 92 -17.02 -16.00 3.25
CA THR A 92 -16.13 -16.47 2.18
C THR A 92 -15.24 -17.61 2.65
N GLU A 93 -15.07 -18.65 1.82
CA GLU A 93 -14.26 -19.83 2.20
C GLU A 93 -12.81 -19.44 2.50
N ARG A 94 -12.30 -18.47 1.75
CA ARG A 94 -10.92 -17.98 1.85
C ARG A 94 -10.65 -17.19 3.12
N CYS A 95 -11.61 -16.38 3.59
CA CYS A 95 -11.37 -15.43 4.69
C CYS A 95 -11.99 -15.85 6.02
N ARG A 96 -12.88 -16.87 6.06
CA ARG A 96 -13.54 -17.31 7.30
C ARG A 96 -12.58 -17.68 8.44
N ASN A 97 -11.36 -18.08 8.09
CA ASN A 97 -10.32 -18.48 9.04
C ASN A 97 -9.47 -17.30 9.54
N ARG A 98 -9.75 -16.06 9.15
CA ARG A 98 -9.07 -14.88 9.69
C ARG A 98 -9.34 -14.74 11.20
N PRO A 99 -8.38 -14.22 11.99
CA PRO A 99 -8.48 -14.22 13.45
C PRO A 99 -9.75 -13.59 14.03
N ILE A 100 -10.19 -12.45 13.46
CA ILE A 100 -11.40 -11.75 13.92
C ILE A 100 -12.66 -12.48 13.43
N ALA A 101 -12.69 -12.90 12.16
CA ALA A 101 -13.81 -13.62 11.57
C ALA A 101 -14.14 -14.91 12.33
N ARG A 102 -13.11 -15.70 12.71
CA ARG A 102 -13.25 -16.96 13.46
C ARG A 102 -13.38 -16.79 14.98
N GLY A 103 -13.34 -15.56 15.49
CA GLY A 103 -13.48 -15.26 16.93
C GLY A 103 -12.23 -15.49 17.79
N ALA A 104 -11.05 -15.73 17.19
CA ALA A 104 -9.79 -15.86 17.94
C ALA A 104 -9.32 -14.51 18.53
N ILE A 105 -9.75 -13.39 17.93
CA ILE A 105 -9.58 -12.04 18.46
C ILE A 105 -10.96 -11.37 18.48
N THR A 106 -11.36 -10.82 19.62
CA THR A 106 -12.58 -10.00 19.72
C THR A 106 -12.41 -8.70 18.94
N THR A 107 -13.46 -8.17 18.32
CA THR A 107 -13.45 -6.89 17.58
C THR A 107 -12.82 -5.73 18.37
N THR A 108 -13.12 -5.60 19.66
CA THR A 108 -12.52 -4.56 20.52
C THR A 108 -11.00 -4.69 20.62
N LYS A 109 -10.48 -5.90 20.88
CA LYS A 109 -9.04 -6.16 20.88
C LYS A 109 -8.41 -5.89 19.52
N GLY A 110 -9.12 -6.23 18.44
CA GLY A 110 -8.71 -5.89 17.07
C GLY A 110 -8.53 -4.39 16.88
N HIS A 111 -9.50 -3.56 17.29
CA HIS A 111 -9.40 -2.10 17.19
C HIS A 111 -8.27 -1.52 18.04
N VAL A 112 -8.15 -1.95 19.31
CA VAL A 112 -7.07 -1.50 20.20
C VAL A 112 -5.71 -1.82 19.57
N PHE A 113 -5.55 -3.02 19.04
CA PHE A 113 -4.31 -3.45 18.42
C PHE A 113 -3.99 -2.66 17.14
N THR A 114 -5.00 -2.36 16.30
CA THR A 114 -4.85 -1.46 15.16
C THR A 114 -4.34 -0.09 15.60
N ILE A 115 -4.94 0.53 16.64
CA ILE A 115 -4.52 1.84 17.15
C ILE A 115 -3.06 1.79 17.62
N VAL A 116 -2.68 0.76 18.38
CA VAL A 116 -1.29 0.58 18.83
C VAL A 116 -0.32 0.50 17.65
N LEU A 117 -0.64 -0.27 16.60
CA LEU A 117 0.19 -0.37 15.40
C LEU A 117 0.33 0.97 14.67
N ILE A 118 -0.76 1.76 14.58
CA ILE A 118 -0.73 3.10 13.99
C ILE A 118 0.20 4.03 14.81
N SER A 119 0.07 4.02 16.13
CA SER A 119 0.92 4.81 17.03
C SER A 119 2.40 4.45 16.90
N LEU A 120 2.71 3.15 16.80
CA LEU A 120 4.09 2.67 16.55
C LEU A 120 4.60 3.06 15.16
N GLY A 121 3.73 3.07 14.15
CA GLY A 121 4.02 3.62 12.82
C GLY A 121 4.46 5.08 12.90
N PHE A 122 3.66 5.95 13.50
CA PHE A 122 4.03 7.37 13.68
C PHE A 122 5.29 7.57 14.52
N LEU A 123 5.48 6.75 15.56
CA LEU A 123 6.71 6.78 16.35
C LEU A 123 7.95 6.46 15.50
N SER A 124 7.84 5.53 14.55
CA SER A 124 8.95 5.15 13.67
C SER A 124 9.45 6.29 12.78
N ILE A 125 8.55 7.18 12.33
CA ILE A 125 8.89 8.33 11.47
C ILE A 125 9.13 9.62 12.25
N ARG A 126 9.13 9.58 13.59
CA ARG A 126 9.25 10.77 14.45
C ARG A 126 10.54 11.56 14.22
N SER A 127 11.61 10.90 13.78
CA SER A 127 12.92 11.48 13.47
C SER A 127 13.01 12.08 12.05
N LEU A 128 11.96 11.94 11.24
CA LEU A 128 11.86 12.55 9.93
C LEU A 128 11.33 14.00 10.03
N PRO A 129 11.46 14.82 8.97
CA PRO A 129 10.83 16.13 8.90
C PRO A 129 9.32 16.07 9.17
N PHE A 130 8.75 17.17 9.68
CA PHE A 130 7.36 17.22 10.12
C PHE A 130 6.37 16.91 8.96
N GLU A 131 6.75 17.27 7.73
CA GLU A 131 6.01 17.00 6.51
C GLU A 131 5.79 15.50 6.30
N CYS A 132 6.74 14.63 6.69
CA CYS A 132 6.54 13.18 6.65
C CYS A 132 5.41 12.74 7.59
N THR A 133 5.24 13.42 8.73
CA THR A 133 4.12 13.15 9.64
C THR A 133 2.79 13.57 9.01
N LEU A 134 2.74 14.72 8.33
CA LEU A 134 1.54 15.17 7.61
C LEU A 134 1.14 14.19 6.50
N VAL A 135 2.11 13.74 5.70
CA VAL A 135 1.86 12.70 4.67
C VAL A 135 1.44 11.38 5.31
N GLY A 136 2.04 11.00 6.45
CA GLY A 136 1.64 9.83 7.22
C GLY A 136 0.19 9.90 7.70
N ILE A 137 -0.29 11.07 8.14
CA ILE A 137 -1.69 11.30 8.51
C ILE A 137 -2.60 11.06 7.30
N VAL A 138 -2.29 11.67 6.14
CA VAL A 138 -3.08 11.46 4.91
C VAL A 138 -3.10 9.98 4.51
N THR A 139 -1.95 9.30 4.60
CA THR A 139 -1.81 7.86 4.32
C THR A 139 -2.75 7.03 5.19
N TYR A 140 -2.82 7.32 6.49
CA TYR A 140 -3.70 6.60 7.42
C TYR A 140 -5.18 6.95 7.24
N VAL A 141 -5.52 8.19 6.92
CA VAL A 141 -6.90 8.57 6.58
C VAL A 141 -7.38 7.76 5.38
N LEU A 142 -6.58 7.66 4.32
CA LEU A 142 -6.89 6.83 3.15
C LEU A 142 -6.99 5.34 3.51
N THR A 143 -6.09 4.85 4.37
CA THR A 143 -6.11 3.46 4.87
C THR A 143 -7.38 3.14 5.65
N ILE A 144 -7.87 4.10 6.44
CA ILE A 144 -9.12 3.97 7.20
C ILE A 144 -10.32 3.91 6.26
N ILE A 145 -10.33 4.74 5.21
CA ILE A 145 -11.41 4.82 4.23
C ILE A 145 -11.43 3.58 3.32
N TYR A 146 -10.28 2.99 3.00
CA TYR A 146 -10.17 1.93 1.99
C TYR A 146 -11.15 0.74 2.14
N PRO A 147 -11.29 0.07 3.31
CA PRO A 147 -12.16 -1.10 3.43
C PRO A 147 -13.63 -0.79 3.16
N PHE A 148 -14.05 0.44 3.45
CA PHE A 148 -15.40 0.92 3.17
C PHE A 148 -15.67 1.06 1.67
N GLY A 149 -14.63 1.27 0.85
CA GLY A 149 -14.76 1.51 -0.58
C GLY A 149 -15.60 0.44 -1.30
N LYS A 150 -15.45 -0.82 -0.92
CA LYS A 150 -16.19 -1.97 -1.47
C LYS A 150 -17.71 -1.88 -1.30
N ARG A 151 -18.20 -1.06 -0.36
CA ARG A 151 -19.63 -0.86 -0.08
C ARG A 151 -20.21 0.30 -0.90
N PHE A 152 -19.39 1.31 -1.18
CA PHE A 152 -19.87 2.60 -1.69
C PHE A 152 -19.43 2.89 -3.14
N THR A 153 -18.31 2.35 -3.61
CA THR A 153 -17.73 2.66 -4.92
C THR A 153 -17.27 1.42 -5.68
N ASN A 154 -17.27 1.49 -7.01
CA ASN A 154 -16.66 0.48 -7.88
C ASN A 154 -15.14 0.65 -8.02
N PHE A 155 -14.53 1.64 -7.36
CA PHE A 155 -13.11 1.98 -7.49
C PHE A 155 -12.30 1.90 -6.17
N PRO A 156 -12.53 0.91 -5.26
CA PRO A 156 -11.72 0.78 -4.05
C PRO A 156 -10.22 0.59 -4.35
N GLN A 157 -9.87 0.03 -5.52
CA GLN A 157 -8.50 -0.11 -6.01
C GLN A 157 -7.76 1.23 -6.09
N VAL A 158 -8.46 2.31 -6.47
CA VAL A 158 -7.87 3.65 -6.60
C VAL A 158 -7.54 4.22 -5.21
N ILE A 159 -8.37 3.93 -4.20
CA ILE A 159 -8.12 4.35 -2.82
C ILE A 159 -6.87 3.61 -2.30
N LEU A 160 -6.78 2.31 -2.52
CA LEU A 160 -5.59 1.51 -2.16
C LEU A 160 -4.33 2.03 -2.87
N GLY A 161 -4.42 2.28 -4.18
CA GLY A 161 -3.33 2.89 -4.95
C GLY A 161 -2.92 4.24 -4.39
N SER A 162 -3.88 5.06 -3.95
CA SER A 162 -3.61 6.36 -3.32
C SER A 162 -2.88 6.24 -1.99
N VAL A 163 -3.19 5.22 -1.17
CA VAL A 163 -2.43 4.91 0.06
C VAL A 163 -0.96 4.66 -0.27
N LEU A 164 -0.69 3.82 -1.27
CA LEU A 164 0.68 3.47 -1.66
C LEU A 164 1.40 4.59 -2.40
N ALA A 165 0.67 5.43 -3.13
CA ALA A 165 1.23 6.59 -3.82
C ALA A 165 1.77 7.66 -2.86
N MET A 166 1.30 7.71 -1.61
CA MET A 166 1.86 8.57 -0.55
C MET A 166 3.30 8.22 -0.18
N ALA A 167 3.79 7.03 -0.57
CA ALA A 167 5.19 6.66 -0.42
C ALA A 167 6.14 7.63 -1.14
N ILE A 168 5.71 8.18 -2.30
CA ILE A 168 6.52 9.12 -3.08
C ILE A 168 6.78 10.43 -2.31
N PRO A 169 5.76 11.23 -1.93
CA PRO A 169 5.99 12.46 -1.18
C PRO A 169 6.62 12.19 0.20
N LEU A 170 6.25 11.11 0.91
CA LEU A 170 6.84 10.79 2.21
C LEU A 170 8.35 10.54 2.10
N SER A 171 8.78 9.75 1.11
CA SER A 171 10.19 9.46 0.86
C SER A 171 10.95 10.71 0.42
N SER A 172 10.34 11.53 -0.45
CA SER A 172 10.92 12.79 -0.90
C SER A 172 11.15 13.78 0.24
N TYR A 173 10.15 13.99 1.10
CA TYR A 173 10.31 14.84 2.29
C TYR A 173 11.36 14.29 3.26
N SER A 174 11.51 12.95 3.35
CA SER A 174 12.55 12.35 4.20
C SER A 174 13.98 12.73 3.78
N LEU A 175 14.17 13.08 2.51
CA LEU A 175 15.41 13.57 1.92
C LEU A 175 15.43 15.10 1.70
N GLY A 176 14.47 15.82 2.28
CA GLY A 176 14.43 17.29 2.21
C GLY A 176 13.91 17.86 0.89
N LEU A 177 13.37 17.03 -0.01
CA LEU A 177 12.75 17.52 -1.25
C LEU A 177 11.31 17.98 -0.96
N PRO A 178 10.94 19.26 -1.18
CA PRO A 178 9.58 19.75 -0.95
C PRO A 178 8.63 19.30 -2.07
N ALA A 179 8.28 18.01 -2.04
CA ALA A 179 7.65 17.30 -3.15
C ALA A 179 6.27 17.81 -3.55
N LEU A 180 5.55 18.48 -2.63
CA LEU A 180 4.22 19.04 -2.88
C LEU A 180 4.26 20.57 -3.10
N SER A 181 5.43 21.13 -3.39
CA SER A 181 5.61 22.55 -3.70
C SER A 181 6.17 22.74 -5.11
N PRO A 182 5.89 23.87 -5.79
CA PRO A 182 6.56 24.19 -7.05
C PRO A 182 8.09 24.28 -6.88
N PRO A 183 8.90 23.80 -7.85
CA PRO A 183 8.49 23.21 -9.13
C PRO A 183 8.19 21.69 -9.07
N HIS A 184 8.32 21.05 -7.91
CA HIS A 184 8.31 19.58 -7.77
C HIS A 184 6.91 18.93 -7.71
N ILE A 185 5.86 19.72 -7.49
CA ILE A 185 4.49 19.19 -7.34
C ILE A 185 4.02 18.40 -8.56
N VAL A 186 4.26 18.89 -9.78
CA VAL A 186 3.81 18.22 -11.01
C VAL A 186 4.55 16.90 -11.25
N PRO A 187 5.89 16.84 -11.27
CA PRO A 187 6.58 15.56 -11.46
C PRO A 187 6.31 14.57 -10.32
N THR A 188 6.15 15.04 -9.07
CA THR A 188 5.77 14.19 -7.93
C THR A 188 4.38 13.60 -8.15
N ALA A 189 3.40 14.42 -8.56
CA ALA A 189 2.05 13.98 -8.84
C ALA A 189 2.01 12.96 -9.98
N CYS A 190 2.79 13.16 -11.05
CA CYS A 190 2.92 12.18 -12.13
C CYS A 190 3.44 10.83 -11.63
N LEU A 191 4.51 10.81 -10.82
CA LEU A 191 5.03 9.56 -10.27
C LEU A 191 4.06 8.90 -9.29
N SER A 192 3.44 9.68 -8.39
CA SER A 192 2.39 9.19 -7.51
C SER A 192 1.22 8.59 -8.29
N ALA A 193 0.77 9.23 -9.37
CA ALA A 193 -0.29 8.70 -10.23
C ALA A 193 0.12 7.40 -10.93
N ALA A 194 1.38 7.30 -11.41
CA ALA A 194 1.91 6.05 -11.95
C ALA A 194 1.85 4.91 -10.90
N ILE A 195 2.18 5.19 -9.64
CA ILE A 195 2.00 4.22 -8.54
C ILE A 195 0.53 3.87 -8.33
N VAL A 196 -0.39 4.84 -8.31
CA VAL A 196 -1.84 4.54 -8.21
C VAL A 196 -2.27 3.57 -9.31
N PHE A 197 -1.94 3.87 -10.56
CA PHE A 197 -2.32 3.03 -11.70
C PHE A 197 -1.66 1.66 -11.67
N LEU A 198 -0.39 1.56 -11.24
CA LEU A 198 0.29 0.29 -11.06
C LEU A 198 -0.44 -0.59 -10.02
N ILE A 199 -0.86 -0.01 -8.90
CA ILE A 199 -1.60 -0.75 -7.87
C ILE A 199 -3.00 -1.13 -8.38
N VAL A 200 -3.68 -0.25 -9.12
CA VAL A 200 -4.95 -0.58 -9.77
C VAL A 200 -4.79 -1.76 -10.72
N PHE A 201 -3.74 -1.78 -11.55
CA PHE A 201 -3.45 -2.85 -12.48
C PHE A 201 -3.32 -4.20 -11.76
N TYR A 202 -2.46 -4.26 -10.73
CA TYR A 202 -2.24 -5.49 -9.96
C TYR A 202 -3.49 -5.92 -9.17
N ASP A 203 -4.18 -5.00 -8.51
CA ASP A 203 -5.33 -5.33 -7.66
C ASP A 203 -6.55 -5.75 -8.50
N VAL A 204 -6.74 -5.19 -9.69
CA VAL A 204 -7.76 -5.68 -10.66
C VAL A 204 -7.44 -7.10 -11.10
N LEU A 205 -6.20 -7.37 -11.53
CA LEU A 205 -5.79 -8.72 -11.94
C LEU A 205 -5.97 -9.74 -10.81
N TYR A 206 -5.67 -9.34 -9.58
CA TYR A 206 -5.86 -10.17 -8.41
C TYR A 206 -7.35 -10.46 -8.14
N ALA A 207 -8.17 -9.41 -8.15
CA ALA A 207 -9.60 -9.50 -7.91
C ALA A 207 -10.37 -10.26 -9.01
N CYS A 208 -9.80 -10.41 -10.21
CA CYS A 208 -10.39 -11.26 -11.25
C CYS A 208 -10.61 -12.71 -10.80
N GLN A 209 -9.83 -13.20 -9.83
CA GLN A 209 -9.97 -14.56 -9.28
C GLN A 209 -11.21 -14.73 -8.40
N ASP A 210 -11.74 -13.63 -7.84
CA ASP A 210 -12.82 -13.64 -6.86
C ASP A 210 -14.16 -13.10 -7.44
N ILE A 211 -14.23 -12.82 -8.76
CA ILE A 211 -15.40 -12.18 -9.42
C ILE A 211 -16.72 -12.91 -9.14
N GLU A 212 -16.73 -14.24 -9.23
CA GLU A 212 -17.97 -15.02 -9.06
C GLU A 212 -18.54 -14.90 -7.64
N ASP A 213 -17.66 -14.86 -6.63
CA ASP A 213 -18.05 -14.73 -5.23
C ASP A 213 -18.38 -13.28 -4.85
N ASP A 214 -17.68 -12.31 -5.42
CA ASP A 214 -17.97 -10.89 -5.27
C ASP A 214 -19.34 -10.52 -5.85
N LEU A 215 -19.72 -11.11 -6.99
CA LEU A 215 -21.05 -10.94 -7.60
C LEU A 215 -22.17 -11.48 -6.69
N LYS A 216 -21.97 -12.65 -6.06
CA LYS A 216 -22.96 -13.24 -5.15
C LYS A 216 -23.13 -12.43 -3.86
N SER A 217 -22.03 -11.88 -3.35
CA SER A 217 -21.99 -11.12 -2.10
C SER A 217 -22.34 -9.64 -2.26
N GLY A 218 -22.50 -9.15 -3.50
CA GLY A 218 -22.84 -7.76 -3.81
C GLY A 218 -21.67 -6.79 -3.58
N VAL A 219 -20.44 -7.30 -3.50
CA VAL A 219 -19.22 -6.51 -3.33
C VAL A 219 -18.94 -5.72 -4.61
N LYS A 220 -18.62 -4.43 -4.47
CA LYS A 220 -18.25 -3.57 -5.58
C LYS A 220 -16.73 -3.56 -5.79
N GLY A 221 -16.32 -3.41 -7.04
CA GLY A 221 -14.90 -3.28 -7.41
C GLY A 221 -14.71 -3.19 -8.92
N MET A 222 -13.52 -2.75 -9.36
CA MET A 222 -13.25 -2.56 -10.77
C MET A 222 -13.29 -3.88 -11.55
N ALA A 223 -12.85 -5.00 -10.95
CA ALA A 223 -12.93 -6.32 -11.56
C ALA A 223 -14.38 -6.74 -11.86
N VAL A 224 -15.30 -6.49 -10.92
CA VAL A 224 -16.74 -6.78 -11.09
C VAL A 224 -17.38 -5.83 -12.11
N TYR A 225 -17.06 -4.53 -12.02
CA TYR A 225 -17.63 -3.49 -12.87
C TYR A 225 -17.19 -3.62 -14.33
N PHE A 226 -15.89 -3.87 -14.56
CA PHE A 226 -15.29 -4.04 -15.88
C PHE A 226 -15.13 -5.50 -16.30
N ARG A 227 -15.87 -6.45 -15.71
CA ARG A 227 -15.72 -7.90 -15.97
C ARG A 227 -15.71 -8.30 -17.46
N ASN A 228 -16.44 -7.57 -18.31
CA ASN A 228 -16.52 -7.80 -19.76
C ASN A 228 -15.48 -7.00 -20.57
N TYR A 229 -14.70 -6.15 -19.91
CA TYR A 229 -13.77 -5.18 -20.51
C TYR A 229 -12.43 -5.13 -19.74
N ILE A 230 -12.03 -6.22 -19.08
CA ILE A 230 -10.79 -6.27 -18.28
C ILE A 230 -9.57 -6.00 -19.15
N GLU A 231 -9.47 -6.62 -20.33
CA GLU A 231 -8.33 -6.41 -21.22
C GLU A 231 -8.21 -4.93 -21.69
N PRO A 232 -9.25 -4.28 -22.25
CA PRO A 232 -9.21 -2.85 -22.54
C PRO A 232 -8.88 -1.96 -21.33
N LEU A 233 -9.40 -2.30 -20.15
CA LEU A 233 -9.09 -1.59 -18.91
C LEU A 233 -7.59 -1.68 -18.59
N LEU A 234 -7.01 -2.88 -18.62
CA LEU A 234 -5.60 -3.09 -18.31
C LEU A 234 -4.69 -2.39 -19.32
N ILE A 235 -5.01 -2.43 -20.62
CA ILE A 235 -4.28 -1.68 -21.66
C ILE A 235 -4.33 -0.17 -21.36
N THR A 236 -5.51 0.35 -21.01
CA THR A 236 -5.68 1.77 -20.67
C THR A 236 -4.86 2.14 -19.44
N VAL A 237 -4.93 1.35 -18.37
CA VAL A 237 -4.17 1.58 -17.14
C VAL A 237 -2.65 1.53 -17.40
N THR A 238 -2.17 0.58 -18.20
CA THR A 238 -0.76 0.53 -18.61
C THR A 238 -0.34 1.78 -19.40
N GLY A 239 -1.17 2.24 -20.34
CA GLY A 239 -0.91 3.49 -21.08
C GLY A 239 -0.86 4.72 -20.16
N LEU A 240 -1.68 4.75 -19.10
CA LEU A 240 -1.63 5.81 -18.09
C LEU A 240 -0.36 5.74 -17.25
N ILE A 241 0.10 4.54 -16.86
CA ILE A 241 1.38 4.34 -16.15
C ILE A 241 2.54 4.90 -16.99
N THR A 242 2.67 4.45 -18.24
CA THR A 242 3.78 4.88 -19.11
C THR A 242 3.69 6.36 -19.45
N GLY A 243 2.49 6.90 -19.67
CA GLY A 243 2.27 8.34 -19.88
C GLY A 243 2.69 9.18 -18.67
N CYS A 244 2.35 8.76 -17.45
CA CYS A 244 2.77 9.42 -16.22
C CYS A 244 4.30 9.35 -16.02
N LEU A 245 4.92 8.20 -16.27
CA LEU A 245 6.37 8.03 -16.18
C LEU A 245 7.11 8.88 -17.22
N ALA A 246 6.62 8.93 -18.47
CA ALA A 246 7.19 9.76 -19.52
C ALA A 246 7.12 11.25 -19.19
N MET A 247 5.97 11.71 -18.68
CA MET A 247 5.80 13.10 -18.26
C MET A 247 6.70 13.45 -17.08
N MET A 248 6.77 12.59 -16.06
CA MET A 248 7.68 12.80 -14.93
C MET A 248 9.14 12.86 -15.40
N GLY A 249 9.57 11.89 -16.21
CA GLY A 249 10.95 11.82 -16.71
C GLY A 249 11.33 13.05 -17.53
N LYS A 250 10.41 13.58 -18.35
CA LYS A 250 10.62 14.82 -19.11
C LYS A 250 10.72 16.05 -18.19
N LEU A 251 9.89 16.12 -17.15
CA LEU A 251 9.85 17.28 -16.24
C LEU A 251 11.08 17.39 -15.33
N ILE A 252 11.81 16.30 -15.11
CA ILE A 252 13.04 16.27 -14.29
C ILE A 252 14.31 16.01 -15.11
N ASP A 253 14.20 16.11 -16.45
CA ASP A 253 15.31 15.93 -17.41
C ASP A 253 16.05 14.58 -17.28
N MET A 254 15.30 13.47 -17.15
CA MET A 254 15.88 12.11 -17.10
C MET A 254 16.58 11.74 -18.42
N GLY A 255 17.62 10.92 -18.33
CA GLY A 255 18.35 10.40 -19.49
C GLY A 255 17.59 9.35 -20.30
N GLN A 256 18.09 9.06 -21.51
CA GLN A 256 17.46 8.11 -22.46
C GLN A 256 17.27 6.69 -21.89
N LEU A 257 18.19 6.23 -21.03
CA LEU A 257 18.09 4.92 -20.39
C LEU A 257 16.80 4.79 -19.56
N PHE A 258 16.38 5.85 -18.86
CA PHE A 258 15.12 5.84 -18.12
C PHE A 258 13.92 5.63 -19.06
N PHE A 259 13.87 6.34 -20.18
CA PHE A 259 12.76 6.19 -21.13
C PHE A 259 12.73 4.80 -21.78
N MET A 260 13.88 4.23 -22.13
CA MET A 260 13.93 2.88 -22.70
C MET A 260 13.44 1.81 -21.72
N PHE A 261 13.89 1.84 -20.46
CA PHE A 261 13.58 0.79 -19.50
C PHE A 261 12.27 0.99 -18.73
N SER A 262 11.85 2.23 -18.50
CA SER A 262 10.70 2.53 -17.63
C SER A 262 9.46 2.99 -18.38
N VAL A 263 9.57 3.40 -19.65
CA VAL A 263 8.43 3.86 -20.46
C VAL A 263 8.12 2.90 -21.61
N ILE A 264 9.16 2.37 -22.28
CA ILE A 264 9.00 1.46 -23.43
C ILE A 264 8.99 -0.02 -23.00
N GLY A 265 9.91 -0.41 -22.11
CA GLY A 265 10.03 -1.77 -21.58
C GLY A 265 8.90 -2.16 -20.64
#